data_AF-A0A376RR54-F1
#
_entry.id   AF-A0A376RR54-F1
#
_cell.length_a   1.000
_cell.length_b   1.000
_cell.length_c   1.000
_cell.angle_alpha   90.00
_cell.angle_beta   90.00
_cell.angle_gamma   90.00
#
_symmetry.space_group_name_H-M   'P 1'
#
loop_
_entity.id
_entity.type
_entity.pdbx_description
1 polymer ?
#
loop_
_entity_poly.entity_id
_entity_poly.type
_entity_poly.pdbx_seq_one_letter_code
_entity_poly.pdbx_strand_id
1 'polypeptide(L)'
;MKKIIALMLFLTFFAHANDSEPGSQYLKAAEAGDRRAQYFLADSWFSSGDLSKAEYWAQKAADSGDADACALLAQIKITNPVSLDYPQAKVLAEKAAQAGSKEGEVTLAHILVNTQAGKPDYPKAISLLENASEDLENDSAVDAQMLLGLIYANGVGH
;
A
#
# COMPACT_ATOMS: atom_id res chain seq x y z
N MET A 1 20.00 44.52 25.65
CA MET A 1 18.73 43.80 25.89
C MET A 1 17.80 43.73 24.66
N LYS A 2 17.66 44.78 23.83
CA LYS A 2 16.82 44.73 22.60
C LYS A 2 17.35 43.85 21.44
N LYS A 3 18.65 43.53 21.40
CA LYS A 3 19.23 42.67 20.34
C LYS A 3 19.06 41.16 20.55
N ILE A 4 18.72 40.71 21.76
CA ILE A 4 18.51 39.28 22.06
C ILE A 4 17.08 38.86 21.70
N ILE A 5 16.10 39.77 21.86
CA ILE A 5 14.70 39.54 21.47
C ILE A 5 14.57 39.44 19.94
N ALA A 6 15.38 40.19 19.18
CA ALA A 6 15.42 40.09 17.71
C ALA A 6 16.04 38.77 17.21
N LEU A 7 16.90 38.13 18.00
CA LEU A 7 17.50 36.84 17.64
C LEU A 7 16.55 35.66 17.94
N MET A 8 15.70 35.77 18.96
CA MET A 8 14.63 34.80 19.22
C MET A 8 13.48 34.88 18.20
N LEU A 9 13.26 36.04 17.58
CA LEU A 9 12.32 36.20 16.45
C LEU A 9 12.89 35.70 15.10
N PHE A 10 14.17 35.36 15.03
CA PHE A 10 14.77 34.69 13.87
C PHE A 10 14.74 33.15 14.02
N LEU A 11 14.65 32.66 15.26
CA LEU A 11 14.45 31.23 15.57
C LEU A 11 12.99 30.77 15.40
N THR A 12 12.04 31.69 15.20
CA THR A 12 10.68 31.34 14.76
C THR A 12 10.59 31.08 13.26
N PHE A 13 11.67 31.25 12.48
CA PHE A 13 11.68 30.90 11.05
C PHE A 13 12.00 29.42 10.77
N PHE A 14 12.43 28.66 11.79
CA PHE A 14 12.39 27.19 11.75
C PHE A 14 11.03 26.63 12.21
N ALA A 15 10.03 27.49 12.42
CA ALA A 15 8.65 27.11 12.74
C ALA A 15 7.75 27.05 11.49
N HIS A 16 8.31 26.78 10.31
CA HIS A 16 7.58 26.03 9.30
C HIS A 16 8.10 24.60 9.39
N ALA A 17 7.45 23.82 10.26
CA ALA A 17 7.45 22.37 10.08
C ALA A 17 7.17 22.14 8.59
N ASN A 18 8.06 21.38 7.98
CA ASN A 18 8.09 21.12 6.56
C ASN A 18 6.85 20.27 6.20
N ASP A 19 5.69 20.90 6.03
CA ASP A 19 4.48 20.30 5.46
C ASP A 19 4.69 20.09 3.96
N SER A 20 5.75 19.35 3.62
CA SER A 20 5.96 18.89 2.26
C SER A 20 4.87 17.85 1.96
N GLU A 21 4.16 18.03 0.85
CA GLU A 21 3.16 17.07 0.38
C GLU A 21 3.67 15.62 0.48
N PRO A 22 2.82 14.65 0.84
CA PRO A 22 3.18 13.24 0.90
C PRO A 22 3.94 12.79 -0.36
N GLY A 23 5.12 12.21 -0.15
CA GLY A 23 5.95 11.69 -1.23
C GLY A 23 6.56 12.76 -2.15
N SER A 24 6.60 14.03 -1.76
CA SER A 24 7.14 15.14 -2.58
C SER A 24 8.54 14.86 -3.16
N GLN A 25 9.39 14.07 -2.49
CA GLN A 25 10.68 13.63 -3.01
C GLN A 25 10.60 12.80 -4.30
N TYR A 26 9.46 12.13 -4.54
CA TYR A 26 9.22 11.29 -5.71
C TYR A 26 8.54 12.05 -6.85
N LEU A 27 7.92 13.20 -6.59
CA LEU A 27 7.03 13.90 -7.52
C LEU A 27 7.67 14.15 -8.89
N LYS A 28 8.88 14.74 -8.90
CA LYS A 28 9.58 15.08 -10.15
C LYS A 28 9.84 13.84 -11.02
N ALA A 29 10.24 12.72 -10.42
CA ALA A 29 10.51 11.48 -11.14
C ALA A 29 9.20 10.81 -11.57
N ALA A 30 8.17 10.85 -10.73
CA ALA A 30 6.85 10.30 -11.03
C ALA A 30 6.18 11.02 -12.22
N GLU A 31 6.31 12.35 -12.27
CA GLU A 31 5.87 13.18 -13.40
C GLU A 31 6.66 12.90 -14.69
N ALA A 32 7.93 12.53 -14.56
CA ALA A 32 8.76 12.10 -15.68
C ALA A 32 8.45 10.67 -16.17
N GLY A 33 7.53 9.96 -15.52
CA GLY A 33 7.11 8.61 -15.92
C GLY A 33 7.86 7.47 -15.24
N ASP A 34 8.68 7.74 -14.21
CA ASP A 34 9.35 6.67 -13.46
C ASP A 34 8.31 5.87 -12.65
N ARG A 35 8.10 4.61 -13.03
CA ARG A 35 7.09 3.74 -12.40
C ARG A 35 7.31 3.50 -10.90
N ARG A 36 8.57 3.45 -10.44
CA ARG A 36 8.88 3.23 -9.01
C ARG A 36 8.61 4.51 -8.23
N ALA A 37 8.97 5.66 -8.77
CA ALA A 37 8.62 6.95 -8.16
C ALA A 37 7.10 7.16 -8.11
N GLN A 38 6.37 6.75 -9.15
CA GLN A 38 4.90 6.78 -9.16
C GLN A 38 4.32 5.85 -8.08
N TYR A 39 4.84 4.64 -7.93
CA TYR A 39 4.46 3.73 -6.84
C TYR A 39 4.71 4.35 -5.46
N PHE A 40 5.92 4.83 -5.18
CA PHE A 40 6.23 5.40 -3.87
C PHE A 40 5.45 6.69 -3.57
N LEU A 41 5.15 7.48 -4.60
CA LEU A 41 4.26 8.63 -4.46
C LEU A 41 2.84 8.18 -4.13
N ALA A 42 2.33 7.15 -4.81
CA ALA A 42 1.02 6.58 -4.53
C ALA A 42 0.92 6.04 -3.10
N ASP A 43 1.93 5.30 -2.66
CA ASP A 43 2.02 4.74 -1.30
C ASP A 43 2.07 5.83 -0.22
N SER A 44 2.80 6.92 -0.49
CA SER A 44 2.82 8.08 0.40
C SER A 44 1.43 8.73 0.54
N TRP A 45 0.69 8.87 -0.56
CA TRP A 45 -0.69 9.39 -0.54
C TRP A 45 -1.67 8.41 0.11
N PHE A 46 -1.48 7.10 -0.09
CA PHE A 46 -2.28 6.07 0.56
C PHE A 46 -2.13 6.15 2.08
N SER A 47 -0.88 6.21 2.54
CA SER A 47 -0.52 6.36 3.96
C SER A 47 -1.04 7.67 4.56
N SER A 48 -1.15 8.75 3.78
CA SER A 48 -1.73 10.02 4.24
C SER A 48 -3.27 10.06 4.16
N GLY A 49 -3.91 9.02 3.63
CA GLY A 49 -5.36 8.90 3.50
C GLY A 49 -5.98 9.61 2.29
N ASP A 50 -5.18 10.19 1.38
CA ASP A 50 -5.69 10.76 0.13
C ASP A 50 -5.80 9.65 -0.93
N LEU A 51 -6.83 8.82 -0.77
CA LEU A 51 -7.03 7.63 -1.60
C LEU A 51 -7.25 7.97 -3.08
N SER A 52 -7.75 9.17 -3.40
CA SER A 52 -7.94 9.61 -4.79
C SER A 52 -6.60 9.88 -5.48
N LYS A 53 -5.66 10.56 -4.80
CA LYS A 53 -4.30 10.73 -5.34
C LYS A 53 -3.52 9.43 -5.35
N ALA A 54 -3.67 8.61 -4.31
CA ALA A 54 -3.08 7.28 -4.27
C ALA A 54 -3.51 6.44 -5.48
N GLU A 55 -4.81 6.37 -5.75
CA GLU A 55 -5.35 5.62 -6.88
C GLU A 55 -4.81 6.11 -8.23
N TYR A 56 -4.77 7.44 -8.41
CA TYR A 56 -4.23 8.04 -9.63
C TYR A 56 -2.77 7.63 -9.91
N TRP A 57 -1.90 7.71 -8.89
CA TRP A 57 -0.49 7.38 -9.05
C TRP A 57 -0.24 5.88 -9.11
N ALA A 58 -0.99 5.08 -8.33
CA ALA A 58 -0.92 3.62 -8.37
C ALA A 58 -1.35 3.10 -9.75
N GLN A 59 -2.41 3.66 -10.34
CA GLN A 59 -2.86 3.29 -11.67
C GLN A 59 -1.77 3.53 -12.73
N LYS A 60 -1.11 4.70 -12.72
CA LYS A 60 -0.02 4.98 -13.66
C LYS A 60 1.15 3.99 -13.55
N ALA A 61 1.56 3.68 -12.32
CA ALA A 61 2.63 2.72 -12.07
C ALA A 61 2.22 1.29 -12.48
N ALA A 62 0.99 0.89 -12.19
CA ALA A 62 0.42 -0.41 -12.55
C ALA A 62 0.28 -0.59 -14.07
N ASP A 63 -0.12 0.46 -14.80
CA ASP A 63 -0.19 0.50 -16.26
C ASP A 63 1.21 0.37 -16.89
N SER A 64 2.24 0.85 -16.18
CA SER A 64 3.65 0.72 -16.54
C SER A 64 4.26 -0.62 -16.10
N GLY A 65 3.46 -1.55 -15.58
CA GLY A 65 3.87 -2.91 -15.22
C GLY A 65 4.51 -3.06 -13.84
N ASP A 66 4.38 -2.08 -12.95
CA ASP A 66 4.85 -2.22 -11.57
C ASP A 66 3.93 -3.16 -10.76
N ALA A 67 4.51 -4.25 -10.23
CA ALA A 67 3.78 -5.28 -9.51
C ALA A 67 3.27 -4.79 -8.14
N ASP A 68 4.08 -4.03 -7.40
CA ASP A 68 3.70 -3.48 -6.10
C ASP A 68 2.64 -2.38 -6.26
N ALA A 69 2.68 -1.63 -7.36
CA ALA A 69 1.60 -0.71 -7.70
C ALA A 69 0.29 -1.43 -8.03
N CYS A 70 0.35 -2.61 -8.66
CA CYS A 70 -0.84 -3.44 -8.86
C CYS A 70 -1.41 -3.92 -7.52
N ALA A 71 -0.56 -4.30 -6.56
CA ALA A 71 -0.96 -4.66 -5.21
C ALA A 71 -1.60 -3.46 -4.47
N LEU A 72 -0.95 -2.30 -4.49
CA LEU A 72 -1.47 -1.07 -3.88
C LEU A 72 -2.82 -0.65 -4.50
N LEU A 73 -2.94 -0.73 -5.83
CA LEU A 73 -4.21 -0.44 -6.50
C LEU A 73 -5.29 -1.43 -6.08
N ALA A 74 -4.99 -2.72 -5.95
CA ALA A 74 -5.92 -3.71 -5.42
C ALA A 74 -6.35 -3.38 -3.98
N GLN A 75 -5.40 -2.98 -3.13
CA GLN A 75 -5.66 -2.56 -1.75
C GLN A 75 -6.60 -1.34 -1.70
N ILE A 76 -6.38 -0.36 -2.58
CA ILE A 76 -7.28 0.81 -2.73
C ILE A 76 -8.69 0.36 -3.13
N LYS A 77 -8.82 -0.59 -4.07
CA LYS A 77 -10.11 -1.12 -4.52
C LYS A 77 -10.87 -1.94 -3.46
N ILE A 78 -10.25 -2.29 -2.33
CA ILE A 78 -10.94 -2.92 -1.19
C ILE A 78 -11.06 -2.03 0.05
N THR A 79 -10.46 -0.82 0.03
CA THR A 79 -10.46 0.10 1.17
C THR A 79 -11.17 1.43 0.88
N ASN A 80 -11.08 1.95 -0.35
CA ASN A 80 -11.70 3.21 -0.72
C ASN A 80 -13.21 3.02 -0.99
N PRO A 81 -14.12 3.55 -0.15
CA PRO A 81 -15.56 3.35 -0.34
C PRO A 81 -16.10 3.97 -1.64
N VAL A 82 -15.41 4.98 -2.19
CA VAL A 82 -15.83 5.67 -3.41
C VAL A 82 -15.55 4.83 -4.66
N SER A 83 -14.51 3.99 -4.62
CA SER A 83 -14.03 3.19 -5.75
C SER A 83 -13.97 1.70 -5.42
N LEU A 84 -14.76 1.23 -4.45
CA LEU A 84 -14.75 -0.14 -3.95
C LEU A 84 -15.14 -1.11 -5.07
N ASP A 85 -14.27 -2.06 -5.39
CA ASP A 85 -14.45 -3.05 -6.45
C ASP A 85 -13.62 -4.32 -6.16
N TYR A 86 -14.20 -5.27 -5.42
CA TYR A 86 -13.54 -6.54 -5.10
C TYR A 86 -13.18 -7.39 -6.33
N PRO A 87 -14.05 -7.54 -7.36
CA PRO A 87 -13.68 -8.24 -8.59
C PRO A 87 -12.43 -7.66 -9.27
N GLN A 88 -12.37 -6.33 -9.41
CA GLN A 88 -11.20 -5.68 -9.99
C GLN A 88 -9.96 -5.84 -9.09
N ALA A 89 -10.12 -5.65 -7.77
CA ALA A 89 -9.05 -5.85 -6.81
C ALA A 89 -8.44 -7.25 -6.91
N LYS A 90 -9.28 -8.29 -7.06
CA LYS A 90 -8.81 -9.67 -7.18
C LYS A 90 -7.93 -9.85 -8.41
N VAL A 91 -8.34 -9.33 -9.56
CA VAL A 91 -7.56 -9.41 -10.81
C VAL A 91 -6.21 -8.70 -10.67
N LEU A 92 -6.20 -7.52 -10.04
CA LEU A 92 -4.99 -6.74 -9.79
C LEU A 92 -4.03 -7.45 -8.82
N ALA A 93 -4.55 -8.00 -7.72
CA ALA A 93 -3.76 -8.74 -6.74
C ALA A 93 -3.22 -10.06 -7.30
N GLU A 94 -4.01 -10.78 -8.11
CA GLU A 94 -3.55 -11.97 -8.85
C GLU A 94 -2.41 -11.63 -9.82
N LYS A 95 -2.52 -10.50 -10.54
CA LYS A 95 -1.44 -10.00 -11.41
C LYS A 95 -0.18 -9.66 -10.61
N ALA A 96 -0.32 -8.99 -9.47
CA ALA A 96 0.80 -8.63 -8.60
C ALA A 96 1.51 -9.86 -8.04
N ALA A 97 0.76 -10.82 -7.50
CA ALA A 97 1.30 -12.08 -6.98
C ALA A 97 2.00 -12.92 -8.08
N GLN A 98 1.41 -13.01 -9.27
CA GLN A 98 2.04 -13.71 -10.41
C GLN A 98 3.34 -13.04 -10.87
N ALA A 99 3.48 -11.73 -10.65
CA ALA A 99 4.70 -10.99 -10.92
C ALA A 99 5.71 -11.03 -9.75
N GLY A 100 5.42 -11.78 -8.69
CA GLY A 100 6.31 -11.98 -7.54
C GLY A 100 6.20 -10.93 -6.42
N SER A 101 5.15 -10.08 -6.42
CA SER A 101 4.93 -9.11 -5.36
C SER A 101 4.37 -9.81 -4.11
N LYS A 102 5.13 -9.75 -3.01
CA LYS A 102 4.73 -10.26 -1.69
C LYS A 102 3.52 -9.50 -1.14
N GLU A 103 3.49 -8.20 -1.35
CA GLU A 103 2.34 -7.35 -1.06
C GLU A 103 1.10 -7.78 -1.86
N GLY A 104 1.31 -8.19 -3.12
CA GLY A 104 0.25 -8.76 -3.96
C GLY A 104 -0.32 -10.07 -3.42
N GLU A 105 0.54 -10.95 -2.89
CA GLU A 105 0.12 -12.20 -2.24
C GLU A 105 -0.71 -11.93 -0.99
N VAL A 106 -0.25 -11.02 -0.12
CA VAL A 106 -0.98 -10.59 1.07
C VAL A 106 -2.33 -9.98 0.71
N THR A 107 -2.35 -9.03 -0.23
CA THR A 107 -3.59 -8.37 -0.69
C THR A 107 -4.57 -9.38 -1.28
N LEU A 108 -4.10 -10.33 -2.08
CA LEU A 108 -4.94 -11.40 -2.63
C LEU A 108 -5.51 -12.28 -1.52
N ALA A 109 -4.71 -12.65 -0.52
CA ALA A 109 -5.19 -13.42 0.62
C ALA A 109 -6.27 -12.67 1.42
N HIS A 110 -6.11 -11.37 1.66
CA HIS A 110 -7.14 -10.51 2.26
C HIS A 110 -8.46 -10.56 1.48
N ILE A 111 -8.39 -10.50 0.15
CA ILE A 111 -9.57 -10.60 -0.72
C ILE A 111 -10.20 -12.00 -0.61
N LEU A 112 -9.39 -13.05 -0.64
CA LEU A 112 -9.86 -14.45 -0.64
C LEU A 112 -10.51 -14.88 0.68
N VAL A 113 -10.24 -14.21 1.80
CA VAL A 113 -10.91 -14.51 3.08
C VAL A 113 -12.12 -13.61 3.35
N ASN A 114 -12.35 -12.60 2.52
CA ASN A 114 -13.43 -11.63 2.69
C ASN A 114 -14.71 -12.12 2.02
N THR A 115 -15.78 -12.29 2.81
CA THR A 115 -17.09 -12.74 2.32
C THR A 115 -17.79 -11.75 1.38
N GLN A 116 -17.43 -10.46 1.43
CA GLN A 116 -17.91 -9.45 0.49
C GLN A 116 -17.29 -9.61 -0.91
N ALA A 117 -16.10 -10.23 -0.99
CA ALA A 117 -15.42 -10.54 -2.25
C ALA A 117 -15.91 -11.85 -2.91
N GLY A 118 -16.84 -12.56 -2.26
CA GLY A 118 -17.41 -13.81 -2.73
C GLY A 118 -17.26 -14.95 -1.73
N LYS A 119 -17.31 -16.20 -2.21
CA LYS A 119 -17.06 -17.37 -1.36
C LYS A 119 -15.58 -17.40 -0.97
N PRO A 120 -15.25 -17.43 0.33
CA PRO A 120 -13.86 -17.48 0.75
C PRO A 120 -13.10 -18.72 0.27
N ASP A 121 -11.81 -18.55 0.02
CA ASP A 121 -10.85 -19.59 -0.35
C ASP A 121 -9.66 -19.55 0.62
N TYR A 122 -9.89 -20.07 1.82
CA TYR A 122 -8.90 -20.09 2.89
C TYR A 122 -7.64 -20.92 2.56
N PRO A 123 -7.73 -22.12 1.95
CA PRO A 123 -6.53 -22.88 1.59
C PRO A 123 -5.60 -22.11 0.66
N LYS A 124 -6.15 -21.43 -0.37
CA LYS A 124 -5.35 -20.58 -1.26
C LYS A 124 -4.78 -19.37 -0.53
N ALA A 125 -5.58 -18.72 0.33
CA ALA A 125 -5.11 -17.59 1.13
C ALA A 125 -3.95 -17.98 2.07
N ILE A 126 -4.04 -19.11 2.78
CA ILE A 126 -2.98 -19.61 3.66
C ILE A 126 -1.70 -19.86 2.87
N SER A 127 -1.78 -20.56 1.72
CA SER A 127 -0.61 -20.83 0.90
C SER A 127 0.09 -19.56 0.39
N LEU A 128 -0.67 -18.52 0.04
CA LEU A 128 -0.12 -17.22 -0.35
C LEU A 128 0.60 -16.55 0.81
N LEU A 129 0.00 -16.57 2.01
CA LEU A 129 0.57 -15.92 3.19
C LEU A 129 1.80 -16.66 3.72
N GLU A 130 1.81 -17.99 3.68
CA GLU A 130 3.00 -18.78 3.99
C GLU A 130 4.16 -18.36 3.09
N ASN A 131 3.92 -18.29 1.77
CA ASN A 131 4.94 -17.86 0.82
C ASN A 131 5.35 -16.40 1.00
N ALA A 132 4.42 -15.51 1.38
CA ALA A 132 4.72 -14.10 1.67
C ALA A 132 5.56 -13.92 2.94
N SER A 133 5.48 -14.87 3.87
CA SER A 133 6.20 -14.85 5.15
C SER A 133 7.54 -15.61 5.16
N GLU A 134 7.93 -16.22 4.03
CA GLU A 134 9.20 -16.97 3.92
C GLU A 134 10.44 -16.08 4.11
N ASP A 135 10.38 -14.84 3.62
CA ASP A 135 11.44 -13.85 3.79
C ASP A 135 11.09 -12.87 4.91
N LEU A 136 11.64 -13.10 6.09
CA LEU A 136 11.37 -12.31 7.29
C LEU A 136 11.93 -10.87 7.21
N GLU A 137 12.78 -10.56 6.23
CA GLU A 137 13.28 -9.19 6.01
C GLU A 137 12.31 -8.37 5.14
N ASN A 138 11.27 -8.99 4.56
CA ASN A 138 10.27 -8.31 3.78
C ASN A 138 9.17 -7.71 4.67
N ASP A 139 8.81 -6.45 4.46
CA ASP A 139 7.77 -5.76 5.22
C ASP A 139 6.42 -6.51 5.17
N SER A 140 6.08 -7.14 4.04
CA SER A 140 4.85 -7.92 3.88
C SER A 140 4.81 -9.19 4.75
N ALA A 141 5.95 -9.66 5.28
CA ALA A 141 5.99 -10.87 6.11
C ALA A 141 5.24 -10.68 7.43
N VAL A 142 5.28 -9.46 8.01
CA VAL A 142 4.56 -9.14 9.26
C VAL A 142 3.05 -9.18 9.03
N ASP A 143 2.57 -8.57 7.95
CA ASP A 143 1.15 -8.57 7.58
C ASP A 143 0.67 -9.99 7.23
N ALA A 144 1.52 -10.76 6.54
CA ALA A 144 1.22 -12.14 6.20
C ALA A 144 1.02 -13.01 7.45
N GLN A 145 1.94 -12.93 8.41
CA GLN A 145 1.87 -13.65 9.67
C GLN A 145 0.68 -13.21 10.53
N MET A 146 0.38 -11.91 10.54
CA MET A 146 -0.79 -11.38 11.25
C MET A 146 -2.09 -11.97 10.68
N LEU A 147 -2.23 -11.99 9.35
CA LEU A 147 -3.43 -12.55 8.72
C LEU A 147 -3.52 -14.08 8.90
N LEU A 148 -2.40 -14.82 8.83
CA LEU A 148 -2.37 -16.24 9.17
C LEU A 148 -2.87 -16.49 10.60
N GLY A 149 -2.36 -15.72 11.56
CA GLY A 149 -2.80 -15.79 12.95
C GLY A 149 -4.31 -15.58 13.09
N LEU A 150 -4.87 -14.61 12.36
CA LEU A 150 -6.31 -14.36 12.34
C LEU A 150 -7.10 -15.52 11.72
N ILE A 151 -6.63 -16.10 10.61
CA ILE A 151 -7.30 -17.25 9.97
C ILE A 151 -7.34 -18.46 10.92
N TYR A 152 -6.22 -18.79 11.57
CA TYR A 152 -6.14 -19.90 12.50
C TYR A 152 -6.94 -19.65 13.79
N ALA A 153 -6.91 -18.43 14.33
CA ALA A 153 -7.69 -18.07 15.52
C ALA A 153 -9.20 -18.22 15.32
N ASN A 154 -9.68 -18.04 14.08
CA ASN A 154 -11.08 -18.25 13.71
C ASN A 154 -11.43 -19.73 13.42
N GLY A 155 -10.48 -20.66 13.60
CA GLY A 155 -10.70 -22.11 13.45
C GLY A 155 -10.81 -22.60 12.01
N VAL A 156 -10.35 -21.81 11.03
CA VAL A 156 -10.55 -22.11 9.59
C VAL A 156 -9.34 -22.84 8.96
N GLY A 157 -8.22 -22.95 9.68
CA GLY A 157 -6.99 -23.58 9.19
C GLY A 157 -6.78 -25.03 9.66
N HIS A 158 -7.85 -25.81 9.86
CA HIS A 158 -7.79 -27.23 10.25
C HIS A 158 -8.51 -28.13 9.25
#